data_AF-A0A0B7H064-F1
#
_entry.id   AF-A0A0B7H064-F1
#
_cell.length_a   1.000
_cell.length_b   1.000
_cell.length_c   1.000
_cell.angle_alpha   90.00
_cell.angle_beta   90.00
_cell.angle_gamma   90.00
#
_symmetry.space_group_name_H-M   'P 1'
#
loop_
_entity.id
_entity.type
_entity.pdbx_description
1 polymer ?
#
loop_
_entity_poly.entity_id
_entity_poly.type
_entity_poly.pdbx_seq_one_letter_code
_entity_poly.pdbx_strand_id
1 'polypeptide(L)'
;MQTPLNRIEREYIIKTFKRDTPPISILCGAELFVLKKEQYRIINETVYFNCIPFLLGKNITVIFTHKQRSFCFYTDTLQKERYLSFSLAQRIYKYDVGTADYNIPFAEIHINTSLKFSAFAAPELPLDHIIPQKEILSDPKRLNETVKKLIFRKNAAKKITASSLLRIIEFEKSAQSFFSAKTNRGMLFLFVDNIRLVTASVQTISRIIKKQQIESIRLHFPKRNITVSPASVEFYLPITQLPEVEIIGYSLTAAEEEDKRFLYENIYRGKYDL
;
A
#
# COMPACT_ATOMS: atom_id res chain seq x y z
N MET A 1 8.01 -4.09 6.63
CA MET A 1 9.36 -3.93 7.23
C MET A 1 9.44 -2.62 8.00
N GLN A 2 9.65 -2.68 9.32
CA GLN A 2 9.81 -1.50 10.17
C GLN A 2 11.21 -0.89 9.99
N THR A 3 11.28 0.38 9.58
CA THR A 3 12.56 1.08 9.45
C THR A 3 13.00 1.59 10.84
N PRO A 4 14.19 1.21 11.33
CA PRO A 4 14.69 1.73 12.59
C PRO A 4 14.97 3.24 12.46
N LEU A 5 14.77 3.98 13.54
CA LEU A 5 15.17 5.38 13.62
C LEU A 5 16.68 5.52 13.43
N ASN A 6 17.10 6.61 12.81
CA ASN A 6 18.52 6.96 12.81
C ASN A 6 19.00 7.31 14.23
N ARG A 7 20.32 7.35 14.46
CA ARG A 7 20.89 7.56 15.79
C ARG A 7 20.40 8.84 16.46
N ILE A 8 20.36 9.96 15.73
CA ILE A 8 19.97 11.29 16.25
C ILE A 8 18.48 11.30 16.61
N GLU A 9 17.62 10.78 15.73
CA GLU A 9 16.18 10.65 15.97
C GLU A 9 15.92 9.78 17.21
N ARG A 10 16.61 8.65 17.32
CA ARG A 10 16.48 7.75 18.48
C ARG A 10 16.85 8.46 19.79
N GLU A 11 18.01 9.12 19.84
CA GLU A 11 18.47 9.81 21.06
C GLU A 11 17.47 10.88 21.50
N TYR A 12 16.92 11.64 20.55
CA TYR A 12 15.87 12.61 20.82
C TYR A 12 14.58 11.95 21.37
N ILE A 13 14.13 10.85 20.75
CA ILE A 13 12.92 10.13 21.18
C ILE A 13 13.10 9.53 22.58
N ILE A 14 14.23 8.89 22.89
CA ILE A 14 14.50 8.34 24.23
C ILE A 14 14.57 9.45 25.27
N LYS A 15 15.25 10.56 24.97
CA LYS A 15 15.32 11.71 25.87
C LYS A 15 13.92 12.24 26.19
N THR A 16 13.06 12.27 25.18
CA THR A 16 11.69 12.76 25.35
C THR A 16 10.79 11.76 26.07
N PHE A 17 10.93 10.46 25.79
CA PHE A 17 10.24 9.38 26.49
C PHE A 17 10.51 9.44 28.01
N LYS A 18 11.78 9.63 28.40
CA LYS A 18 12.17 9.75 29.81
C LYS A 18 11.59 10.99 30.49
N ARG A 19 11.48 12.10 29.75
CA ARG A 19 10.94 13.37 30.27
C ARG A 19 9.43 13.34 30.40
N ASP A 20 8.74 12.88 29.36
CA ASP A 20 7.29 13.00 29.23
C ASP A 20 6.57 11.81 29.88
N THR A 21 7.24 10.65 30.00
CA THR A 21 6.72 9.39 30.59
C THR A 21 5.34 9.03 30.02
N PRO A 22 5.24 8.80 28.70
CA PRO A 22 3.96 8.56 28.05
C PRO A 22 3.33 7.22 28.51
N PRO A 23 2.01 7.03 28.41
CA PRO A 23 1.43 5.70 28.51
C PRO A 23 2.12 4.72 27.53
N ILE A 24 2.31 3.48 27.96
CA ILE A 24 2.93 2.43 27.15
C ILE A 24 1.98 1.26 26.98
N SER A 25 1.94 0.72 25.76
CA SER A 25 1.23 -0.52 25.45
C SER A 25 2.25 -1.63 25.25
N ILE A 26 2.05 -2.76 25.92
CA ILE A 26 2.89 -3.95 25.85
C ILE A 26 2.11 -5.03 25.12
N LEU A 27 2.61 -5.43 23.96
CA LEU A 27 2.07 -6.54 23.17
C LEU A 27 2.93 -7.79 23.40
N CYS A 28 2.30 -8.88 23.82
CA CYS A 28 2.95 -10.16 24.08
C CYS A 28 2.11 -11.28 23.44
N GLY A 29 2.50 -11.75 22.25
CA GLY A 29 1.66 -12.63 21.44
C GLY A 29 0.40 -11.89 20.96
N ALA A 30 -0.77 -12.41 21.29
CA ALA A 30 -2.06 -11.78 20.99
C ALA A 30 -2.58 -10.86 22.11
N GLU A 31 -1.92 -10.83 23.27
CA GLU A 31 -2.37 -10.10 24.44
C GLU A 31 -1.79 -8.68 24.49
N LEU A 32 -2.63 -7.72 24.85
CA LEU A 32 -2.29 -6.30 24.95
C LEU A 32 -2.48 -5.79 26.38
N PHE A 33 -1.42 -5.29 26.99
CA PHE A 33 -1.44 -4.67 28.31
C PHE A 33 -1.13 -3.18 28.18
N VAL A 34 -1.88 -2.32 28.86
CA VAL A 34 -1.64 -0.87 28.83
C VAL A 34 -1.22 -0.41 30.22
N LEU A 35 -0.05 0.23 30.30
CA LEU A 35 0.45 0.87 31.51
C LEU A 35 0.35 2.39 31.35
N LYS A 36 -0.43 3.00 32.23
CA LYS A 36 -0.48 4.45 32.41
C LYS A 36 0.80 4.95 33.07
N LYS A 37 1.05 6.26 32.98
CA LYS A 37 2.24 6.92 33.50
C LYS A 37 2.51 6.60 34.99
N GLU A 38 1.46 6.43 35.78
CA GLU A 38 1.55 6.19 37.23
C GLU A 38 1.91 4.74 37.57
N GLN A 39 1.79 3.82 36.60
CA GLN A 39 1.92 2.39 36.79
C GLN A 39 3.33 1.87 36.50
N TYR A 40 4.25 2.73 36.06
CA TYR A 40 5.63 2.37 35.82
C TYR A 40 6.59 3.50 36.20
N ARG A 41 7.87 3.17 36.36
CA ARG A 41 8.97 4.11 36.59
C ARG A 41 10.14 3.81 35.69
N ILE A 42 10.90 4.84 35.32
CA ILE A 42 12.11 4.71 34.50
C ILE A 42 13.33 5.03 35.37
N ILE A 43 14.26 4.09 35.50
CA ILE A 43 15.53 4.25 36.24
C ILE A 43 16.65 3.71 35.34
N ASN A 44 17.65 4.52 35.03
CA ASN A 44 18.82 4.12 34.23
C ASN A 44 18.45 3.37 32.93
N GLU A 45 17.53 3.93 32.15
CA GLU A 45 17.00 3.35 30.91
C GLU A 45 16.23 2.03 31.07
N THR A 46 15.95 1.60 32.30
CA THR A 46 15.11 0.45 32.59
C THR A 46 13.75 0.91 33.08
N VAL A 47 12.70 0.34 32.51
CA VAL A 47 11.31 0.55 32.92
C VAL A 47 10.93 -0.52 33.93
N TYR A 48 10.35 -0.13 35.06
CA TYR A 48 9.87 -1.00 36.13
C TYR A 48 8.37 -0.84 36.32
N PHE A 49 7.63 -1.94 36.46
CA PHE A 49 6.19 -1.95 36.66
C PHE A 49 5.76 -3.15 37.51
N ASN A 50 4.54 -3.11 38.03
CA ASN A 50 4.00 -4.20 38.86
C ASN A 50 3.99 -5.53 38.10
N CYS A 51 4.22 -6.62 38.82
CA CYS A 51 4.31 -7.93 38.21
C CYS A 51 2.97 -8.35 37.56
N ILE A 52 3.04 -8.67 36.27
CA ILE A 52 1.96 -9.29 35.49
C ILE A 52 2.46 -10.70 35.14
N PRO A 53 1.99 -11.77 35.82
CA PRO A 53 2.57 -13.12 35.69
C PRO A 53 2.70 -13.61 34.24
N PHE A 54 1.73 -13.25 33.38
CA PHE A 54 1.74 -13.60 31.95
C PHE A 54 2.98 -13.08 31.20
N LEU A 55 3.49 -11.93 31.61
CA LEU A 55 4.62 -11.27 30.97
C LEU A 55 5.96 -11.73 31.52
N LEU A 56 6.06 -12.74 32.39
CA LEU A 56 7.34 -13.11 33.00
C LEU A 56 8.26 -13.86 32.01
N GLY A 57 9.46 -13.32 31.76
CA GLY A 57 10.45 -13.93 30.87
C GLY A 57 10.02 -13.99 29.40
N LYS A 58 9.15 -13.06 28.96
CA LYS A 58 8.58 -13.06 27.62
C LYS A 58 9.24 -12.00 26.75
N ASN A 59 9.34 -12.32 25.46
CA ASN A 59 9.58 -11.34 24.41
C ASN A 59 8.34 -10.48 24.25
N ILE A 60 8.50 -9.17 24.37
CA ILE A 60 7.43 -8.19 24.28
C ILE A 60 7.74 -7.12 23.24
N THR A 61 6.68 -6.56 22.65
CA THR A 61 6.75 -5.32 21.87
C THR A 61 6.20 -4.19 22.73
N VAL A 62 7.01 -3.18 22.97
CA VAL A 62 6.62 -1.97 23.70
C VAL A 62 6.25 -0.90 22.68
N ILE A 63 5.08 -0.29 22.85
CA ILE A 63 4.51 0.72 21.96
C ILE A 63 4.22 1.98 22.78
N PHE A 64 4.54 3.15 22.24
CA PHE A 64 4.24 4.44 22.88
C PHE A 64 4.08 5.54 21.83
N THR A 65 3.42 6.63 22.20
CA THR A 65 3.17 7.76 21.29
C THR A 65 3.96 8.99 21.71
N HIS A 66 4.60 9.66 20.74
CA HIS A 66 5.27 10.95 20.90
C HIS A 66 4.85 11.90 19.76
N LYS A 67 4.37 13.10 20.09
CA LYS A 67 3.88 14.11 19.13
C LYS A 67 2.97 13.51 18.05
N GLN A 68 1.94 12.78 18.48
CA GLN A 68 0.94 12.10 17.62
C GLN A 68 1.50 11.01 16.69
N ARG A 69 2.76 10.59 16.87
CA ARG A 69 3.34 9.45 16.16
C ARG A 69 3.62 8.32 17.13
N SER A 70 3.27 7.10 16.74
CA SER A 70 3.55 5.93 17.54
C SER A 70 4.92 5.35 17.19
N PHE A 71 5.58 4.80 18.20
CA PHE A 71 6.90 4.19 18.12
C PHE A 71 6.85 2.86 18.84
N CYS A 72 7.70 1.92 18.42
CA CYS A 72 7.83 0.64 19.12
C CYS A 72 9.27 0.16 19.20
N PHE A 73 9.49 -0.77 20.10
CA PHE A 73 10.71 -1.56 20.16
C PHE A 73 10.46 -2.93 20.79
N TYR A 74 11.39 -3.84 20.57
CA TYR A 74 11.35 -5.21 21.05
C TYR A 74 12.31 -5.36 22.23
N THR A 75 11.87 -6.07 23.27
CA THR A 75 12.67 -6.35 24.47
C THR A 75 12.13 -7.56 25.19
N ASP A 76 12.93 -8.13 26.07
CA ASP A 76 12.47 -9.12 27.03
C ASP A 76 12.08 -8.46 28.35
N THR A 77 11.14 -9.08 29.04
CA THR A 77 10.81 -8.79 30.42
C THR A 77 11.64 -9.64 31.38
N LEU A 78 12.17 -9.00 32.41
CA LEU A 78 12.93 -9.63 33.48
C LEU A 78 12.25 -9.38 34.82
N GLN A 79 12.23 -10.39 35.68
CA GLN A 79 11.80 -10.22 37.06
C GLN A 79 12.93 -9.60 37.88
N LYS A 80 12.61 -8.53 38.61
CA LYS A 80 13.46 -7.89 39.60
C LYS A 80 12.67 -7.79 40.90
N GLU A 81 12.96 -8.68 41.84
CA GLU A 81 12.24 -8.79 43.11
C GLU A 81 10.71 -8.96 42.88
N ARG A 82 9.91 -7.96 43.30
CA ARG A 82 8.45 -7.92 43.17
C ARG A 82 7.94 -7.22 41.90
N TYR A 83 8.83 -6.73 41.04
CA TYR A 83 8.51 -5.98 39.83
C TYR A 83 8.95 -6.74 38.57
N LEU A 84 8.26 -6.45 37.47
CA LEU A 84 8.79 -6.74 36.14
C LEU A 84 9.52 -5.51 35.61
N SER A 85 10.51 -5.78 34.78
CA SER A 85 11.33 -4.75 34.16
C SER A 85 11.67 -5.07 32.72
N PHE A 86 11.92 -4.05 31.92
CA PHE A 86 12.53 -4.18 30.60
C PHE A 86 13.43 -2.98 30.31
N SER A 87 14.42 -3.17 29.44
CA SER A 87 15.32 -2.09 29.05
C SER A 87 14.78 -1.33 27.84
N LEU A 88 15.00 -0.01 27.79
CA LEU A 88 14.77 0.76 26.57
C LEU A 88 15.72 0.26 25.49
N ALA A 89 15.18 -0.13 24.33
CA ALA A 89 15.98 -0.76 23.29
C ALA A 89 16.97 0.20 22.61
N GLN A 90 18.03 -0.39 22.05
CA GLN A 90 18.95 0.32 21.16
C GLN A 90 18.35 0.61 19.78
N ARG A 91 17.29 -0.11 19.39
CA ARG A 91 16.58 0.13 18.13
C ARG A 91 15.14 0.46 18.44
N ILE A 92 14.71 1.64 18.02
CA ILE A 92 13.33 2.10 18.08
C ILE A 92 12.85 2.23 16.64
N TYR A 93 11.63 1.80 16.41
CA TYR A 93 10.97 1.81 15.12
C TYR A 93 9.80 2.78 15.18
N LYS A 94 9.46 3.38 14.04
CA LYS A 94 8.16 4.06 13.88
C LYS A 94 7.08 2.96 13.88
N TYR A 95 6.09 3.11 14.75
CA TYR A 95 4.97 2.19 14.88
C TYR A 95 3.75 2.81 14.20
N ASP A 96 3.66 2.59 12.89
CA ASP A 96 2.55 3.10 12.10
C ASP A 96 1.34 2.17 12.29
N VAL A 97 0.51 2.46 13.30
CA VAL A 97 -0.79 1.78 13.47
C VAL A 97 -1.77 2.38 12.48
N GLY A 98 -1.96 1.73 11.33
CA GLY A 98 -2.99 2.20 10.40
C GLY A 98 -2.85 1.84 8.93
N THR A 99 -1.86 1.04 8.53
CA THR A 99 -1.93 0.34 7.24
C THR A 99 -1.99 -1.13 7.55
N ALA A 100 -3.17 -1.73 7.39
CA ALA A 100 -3.27 -3.17 7.25
C ALA A 100 -2.12 -3.66 6.37
N ASP A 101 -1.51 -4.79 6.74
CA ASP A 101 -0.42 -5.47 6.04
C ASP A 101 -0.88 -5.95 4.65
N TYR A 102 -1.27 -5.01 3.80
CA TYR A 102 -1.27 -5.17 2.37
C TYR A 102 0.18 -4.95 1.95
N ASN A 103 1.00 -5.99 2.12
CA ASN A 103 2.31 -6.05 1.46
C ASN A 103 2.17 -5.83 -0.06
N ILE A 104 0.96 -6.01 -0.61
CA ILE A 104 0.59 -5.83 -1.99
C ILE A 104 -0.41 -4.66 -2.09
N PRO A 105 -0.09 -3.57 -2.82
CA PRO A 105 -1.03 -2.49 -3.06
C PRO A 105 -2.38 -3.00 -3.58
N PHE A 106 -3.49 -2.42 -3.09
CA PHE A 106 -4.84 -2.72 -3.57
C PHE A 106 -5.68 -1.43 -3.68
N ALA A 107 -6.65 -1.44 -4.57
CA ALA A 107 -7.58 -0.34 -4.80
C ALA A 107 -9.00 -0.76 -4.42
N GLU A 108 -9.75 0.12 -3.78
CA GLU A 108 -11.18 0.01 -3.60
C GLU A 108 -11.89 1.03 -4.49
N ILE A 109 -12.78 0.57 -5.37
CA ILE A 109 -13.65 1.41 -6.17
C ILE A 109 -15.00 1.49 -5.46
N HIS A 110 -15.32 2.65 -4.90
CA HIS A 110 -16.55 2.90 -4.16
C HIS A 110 -17.59 3.48 -5.12
N ILE A 111 -18.64 2.70 -5.36
CA ILE A 111 -19.79 3.14 -6.17
C ILE A 111 -20.76 3.94 -5.31
N ASN A 112 -20.97 3.46 -4.08
CA ASN A 112 -21.66 4.18 -3.02
C ASN A 112 -21.15 3.67 -1.66
N THR A 113 -21.69 4.21 -0.57
CA THR A 113 -21.36 3.80 0.81
C THR A 113 -21.48 2.30 1.10
N SER A 114 -22.33 1.57 0.37
CA SER A 114 -22.60 0.14 0.57
C SER A 114 -21.92 -0.79 -0.44
N LEU A 115 -21.64 -0.30 -1.65
CA LEU A 115 -21.10 -1.10 -2.75
C LEU A 115 -19.70 -0.65 -3.13
N LYS A 116 -18.74 -1.56 -2.92
CA LYS A 116 -17.35 -1.39 -3.32
C LYS A 116 -16.78 -2.64 -3.98
N PHE A 117 -15.82 -2.44 -4.88
CA PHE A 117 -15.04 -3.50 -5.49
C PHE A 117 -13.57 -3.36 -5.15
N SER A 118 -12.92 -4.45 -4.77
CA SER A 118 -11.48 -4.48 -4.50
C SER A 118 -10.71 -5.03 -5.69
N ALA A 119 -9.66 -4.32 -6.09
CA ALA A 119 -8.73 -4.72 -7.14
C ALA A 119 -7.31 -4.83 -6.56
N PHE A 120 -6.59 -5.89 -6.89
CA PHE A 120 -5.21 -6.11 -6.45
C PHE A 120 -4.21 -5.72 -7.54
N ALA A 121 -3.00 -5.32 -7.16
CA ALA A 121 -1.97 -4.99 -8.14
C ALA A 121 -1.62 -6.23 -8.98
N ALA A 122 -1.41 -6.05 -10.28
CA ALA A 122 -0.96 -7.15 -11.15
C ALA A 122 0.38 -7.73 -10.66
N PRO A 123 0.44 -9.01 -10.24
CA PRO A 123 1.68 -9.57 -9.68
C PRO A 123 2.82 -9.65 -10.70
N GLU A 124 2.48 -9.92 -11.96
CA GLU A 124 3.43 -10.07 -13.08
C GLU A 124 3.85 -8.72 -13.69
N LEU A 125 3.19 -7.63 -13.30
CA LEU A 125 3.44 -6.29 -13.83
C LEU A 125 3.44 -5.29 -12.68
N PRO A 126 4.54 -5.24 -11.90
CA PRO A 126 4.62 -4.39 -10.73
C PRO A 126 4.49 -2.91 -11.13
N LEU A 127 4.08 -2.07 -10.18
CA LEU A 127 3.74 -0.68 -10.46
C LEU A 127 4.90 0.12 -11.05
N ASP A 128 6.13 -0.22 -10.69
CA ASP A 128 7.38 0.37 -11.15
C ASP A 128 7.93 -0.27 -12.43
N HIS A 129 7.21 -1.22 -13.05
CA HIS A 129 7.70 -1.90 -14.24
C HIS A 129 7.88 -0.93 -15.41
N ILE A 130 9.12 -0.80 -15.88
CA ILE A 130 9.46 -0.05 -17.07
C ILE A 130 9.27 -0.96 -18.28
N ILE A 131 8.42 -0.54 -19.22
CA ILE A 131 8.24 -1.30 -20.46
C ILE A 131 9.54 -1.25 -21.27
N PRO A 132 10.13 -2.41 -21.63
CA PRO A 132 11.37 -2.45 -22.37
C PRO A 132 11.15 -2.05 -23.83
N GLN A 133 11.10 -0.74 -24.11
CA GLN A 133 10.91 -0.19 -25.46
C GLN A 133 11.96 -0.71 -26.44
N LYS A 134 13.20 -0.90 -25.98
CA LYS A 134 14.30 -1.41 -26.79
C LYS A 134 14.03 -2.83 -27.32
N GLU A 135 13.46 -3.71 -26.50
CA GLU A 135 13.10 -5.07 -26.91
C GLU A 135 11.97 -5.07 -27.94
N ILE A 136 10.97 -4.22 -27.76
CA ILE A 136 9.86 -4.07 -28.70
C ILE A 136 10.37 -3.56 -30.05
N LEU A 137 11.28 -2.58 -30.05
CA LEU A 137 11.85 -2.00 -31.27
C LEU A 137 12.80 -2.99 -31.99
N SER A 138 13.44 -3.89 -31.26
CA SER A 138 14.39 -4.86 -31.83
C SER A 138 13.75 -6.07 -32.53
N ASP A 139 12.47 -6.37 -32.26
CA ASP A 139 11.72 -7.45 -32.91
C ASP A 139 10.67 -6.87 -33.87
N PRO A 140 10.87 -6.95 -35.20
CA PRO A 140 9.95 -6.40 -36.19
C PRO A 140 8.52 -6.97 -36.12
N LYS A 141 8.36 -8.24 -35.73
CA LYS A 141 7.03 -8.86 -35.60
C LYS A 141 6.30 -8.28 -34.38
N ARG A 142 6.98 -8.26 -33.23
CA ARG A 142 6.44 -7.67 -31.99
C ARG A 142 6.16 -6.18 -32.14
N LEU A 143 7.00 -5.44 -32.86
CA LEU A 143 6.78 -4.04 -33.20
C LEU A 143 5.51 -3.85 -34.01
N ASN A 144 5.34 -4.60 -35.10
CA ASN A 144 4.18 -4.48 -35.97
C ASN A 144 2.86 -4.81 -35.23
N GLU A 145 2.85 -5.87 -34.43
CA GLU A 145 1.69 -6.22 -33.59
C GLU A 145 1.38 -5.13 -32.56
N THR A 146 2.41 -4.61 -31.89
CA THR A 146 2.27 -3.52 -30.93
C THR A 146 1.69 -2.26 -31.58
N VAL A 147 2.19 -1.87 -32.75
CA VAL A 147 1.71 -0.70 -33.49
C VAL A 147 0.25 -0.86 -33.89
N LYS A 148 -0.15 -2.03 -34.42
CA LYS A 148 -1.56 -2.31 -34.75
C LYS A 148 -2.47 -2.17 -33.53
N LYS A 149 -2.07 -2.75 -32.39
CA LYS A 149 -2.82 -2.63 -31.13
C LYS A 149 -2.88 -1.17 -30.66
N LEU A 150 -1.78 -0.43 -30.71
CA LEU A 150 -1.74 0.99 -30.34
C LEU A 150 -2.68 1.84 -31.20
N ILE A 151 -2.70 1.64 -32.52
CA ILE A 151 -3.61 2.36 -33.42
C ILE A 151 -5.07 2.06 -33.06
N PHE A 152 -5.41 0.78 -32.89
CA PHE A 152 -6.76 0.38 -32.50
C PHE A 152 -7.19 0.99 -31.15
N ARG A 153 -6.32 0.91 -30.15
CA ARG A 153 -6.59 1.43 -28.80
C ARG A 153 -6.64 2.97 -28.75
N LYS A 154 -5.80 3.67 -29.53
CA LYS A 154 -5.80 5.14 -29.61
C LYS A 154 -7.13 5.67 -30.14
N ASN A 155 -7.77 4.95 -31.05
CA ASN A 155 -9.11 5.32 -31.54
C ASN A 155 -10.19 5.20 -30.46
N ALA A 156 -10.06 4.19 -29.57
CA ALA A 156 -10.98 3.96 -28.47
C ALA A 156 -10.73 4.88 -27.25
N ALA A 157 -9.48 5.34 -27.05
CA ALA A 157 -9.08 6.15 -25.91
C ALA A 157 -8.26 7.39 -26.33
N LYS A 158 -8.94 8.36 -26.94
CA LYS A 158 -8.35 9.50 -27.66
C LYS A 158 -7.50 10.48 -26.83
N LYS A 159 -7.44 10.33 -25.49
CA LYS A 159 -6.68 11.21 -24.57
C LYS A 159 -5.48 10.53 -23.90
N ILE A 160 -5.22 9.26 -24.21
CA ILE A 160 -4.14 8.50 -23.59
C ILE A 160 -2.86 8.61 -24.42
N THR A 161 -1.72 8.82 -23.77
CA THR A 161 -0.41 8.84 -24.44
C THR A 161 -0.05 7.46 -25.01
N ALA A 162 0.82 7.42 -26.01
CA ALA A 162 1.29 6.14 -26.56
C ALA A 162 2.00 5.26 -25.52
N SER A 163 2.77 5.87 -24.60
CA SER A 163 3.44 5.16 -23.50
C SER A 163 2.44 4.54 -22.52
N SER A 164 1.41 5.30 -22.18
CA SER A 164 0.30 4.85 -21.32
C SER A 164 -0.49 3.71 -21.98
N LEU A 165 -0.79 3.82 -23.28
CA LEU A 165 -1.44 2.73 -24.03
C LEU A 165 -0.58 1.47 -24.09
N LEU A 166 0.74 1.61 -24.19
CA LEU A 166 1.66 0.48 -24.18
C LEU A 166 1.63 -0.26 -22.82
N ARG A 167 1.52 0.47 -21.70
CA ARG A 167 1.34 -0.16 -20.36
C ARG A 167 0.04 -0.94 -20.29
N ILE A 168 -1.03 -0.41 -20.87
CA ILE A 168 -2.32 -1.11 -20.94
C ILE A 168 -2.20 -2.40 -21.76
N ILE A 169 -1.49 -2.38 -22.90
CA ILE A 169 -1.29 -3.57 -23.74
C ILE A 169 -0.49 -4.66 -23.00
N GLU A 170 0.55 -4.31 -22.24
CA GLU A 170 1.27 -5.31 -21.43
C GLU A 170 0.42 -5.81 -20.26
N PHE A 171 -0.37 -4.93 -19.64
CA PHE A 171 -1.34 -5.32 -18.60
C PHE A 171 -2.41 -6.30 -19.10
N GLU A 172 -2.84 -6.19 -20.36
CA GLU A 172 -3.76 -7.16 -20.96
C GLU A 172 -3.20 -8.59 -20.93
N LYS A 173 -1.88 -8.77 -21.09
CA LYS A 173 -1.24 -10.09 -20.99
C LYS A 173 -1.27 -10.62 -19.56
N SER A 174 -0.95 -9.79 -18.58
CA SER A 174 -1.05 -10.19 -17.16
C SER A 174 -2.50 -10.50 -16.76
N ALA A 175 -3.47 -9.74 -17.28
CA ALA A 175 -4.88 -10.05 -17.10
C ALA A 175 -5.25 -11.41 -17.72
N GLN A 176 -4.71 -11.73 -18.90
CA GLN A 176 -4.89 -13.05 -19.52
C GLN A 176 -4.40 -14.19 -18.63
N SER A 177 -3.18 -14.10 -18.10
CA SER A 177 -2.64 -15.08 -17.15
C SER A 177 -3.54 -15.21 -15.91
N PHE A 178 -3.99 -14.10 -15.34
CA PHE A 178 -4.75 -14.10 -14.09
C PHE A 178 -6.15 -14.70 -14.23
N PHE A 179 -6.89 -14.33 -15.28
CA PHE A 179 -8.28 -14.76 -15.46
C PHE A 179 -8.42 -16.13 -16.13
N SER A 180 -7.43 -16.58 -16.91
CA SER A 180 -7.43 -17.91 -17.52
C SER A 180 -7.36 -19.06 -16.50
N ALA A 181 -6.91 -18.79 -15.28
CA ALA A 181 -6.81 -19.77 -14.18
C ALA A 181 -8.16 -20.30 -13.65
N LYS A 182 -9.32 -19.89 -14.20
CA LYS A 182 -10.71 -20.33 -13.90
C LYS A 182 -11.20 -20.25 -12.44
N THR A 183 -10.33 -19.97 -11.46
CA THR A 183 -10.65 -19.88 -10.03
C THR A 183 -10.68 -18.45 -9.50
N ASN A 184 -10.08 -17.49 -10.21
CA ASN A 184 -9.96 -16.11 -9.74
C ASN A 184 -11.06 -15.21 -10.32
N ARG A 185 -11.96 -14.75 -9.45
CA ARG A 185 -13.05 -13.79 -9.77
C ARG A 185 -12.75 -12.35 -9.30
N GLY A 186 -11.50 -12.07 -8.94
CA GLY A 186 -11.08 -10.76 -8.44
C GLY A 186 -10.92 -9.72 -9.56
N MET A 187 -10.63 -8.48 -9.17
CA MET A 187 -10.16 -7.46 -10.11
C MET A 187 -8.65 -7.30 -10.00
N LEU A 188 -8.00 -6.98 -11.11
CA LEU A 188 -6.63 -6.48 -11.11
C LEU A 188 -6.63 -5.00 -11.40
N PHE A 189 -5.65 -4.27 -10.86
CA PHE A 189 -5.38 -2.90 -11.28
C PHE A 189 -3.92 -2.67 -11.66
N LEU A 190 -3.72 -1.61 -12.43
CA LEU A 190 -2.42 -1.05 -12.76
C LEU A 190 -2.52 0.48 -12.79
N PHE A 191 -1.48 1.16 -12.28
CA PHE A 191 -1.28 2.58 -12.59
C PHE A 191 -0.66 2.75 -13.98
N VAL A 192 -1.34 3.51 -14.81
CA VAL A 192 -0.89 3.79 -16.18
C VAL A 192 -0.02 5.04 -16.21
N ASP A 193 -0.39 6.03 -15.40
CA ASP A 193 0.36 7.26 -15.15
C ASP A 193 -0.02 7.80 -13.74
N ASN A 194 0.46 8.99 -13.38
CA ASN A 194 0.19 9.60 -12.07
C ASN A 194 -1.23 10.16 -11.90
N ILE A 195 -2.06 10.12 -12.94
CA ILE A 195 -3.43 10.63 -12.94
C ILE A 195 -4.44 9.59 -13.45
N ARG A 196 -4.01 8.34 -13.74
CA ARG A 196 -4.87 7.28 -14.27
C ARG A 196 -4.60 5.92 -13.66
N LEU A 197 -5.69 5.30 -13.24
CA LEU A 197 -5.76 3.90 -12.83
C LEU A 197 -6.48 3.12 -13.94
N VAL A 198 -6.04 1.90 -14.24
CA VAL A 198 -6.87 0.95 -15.00
C VAL A 198 -7.12 -0.29 -14.17
N THR A 199 -8.29 -0.89 -14.34
CA THR A 199 -8.59 -2.22 -13.78
C THR A 199 -9.02 -3.19 -14.87
N ALA A 200 -8.62 -4.45 -14.76
CA ALA A 200 -9.22 -5.55 -15.48
C ALA A 200 -10.27 -6.22 -14.60
N SER A 201 -11.50 -6.35 -15.11
CA SER A 201 -12.63 -6.90 -14.38
C SER A 201 -13.51 -7.79 -15.25
N VAL A 202 -14.16 -8.78 -14.64
CA VAL A 202 -15.19 -9.56 -15.33
C VAL A 202 -16.36 -8.64 -15.74
N GLN A 203 -16.98 -8.93 -16.88
CA GLN A 203 -18.04 -8.10 -17.45
C GLN A 203 -19.19 -7.79 -16.48
N THR A 204 -19.53 -8.71 -15.56
CA THR A 204 -20.57 -8.49 -14.56
C THR A 204 -20.28 -7.27 -13.69
N ILE A 205 -19.02 -7.09 -13.25
CA ILE A 205 -18.61 -5.92 -12.47
C ILE A 205 -18.61 -4.67 -13.35
N SER A 206 -18.03 -4.76 -14.56
CA SER A 206 -18.03 -3.62 -15.48
C SER A 206 -19.43 -3.09 -15.80
N ARG A 207 -20.41 -3.98 -15.99
CA ARG A 207 -21.83 -3.60 -16.21
C ARG A 207 -22.43 -2.85 -15.02
N ILE A 208 -22.04 -3.18 -13.80
CA ILE A 208 -22.46 -2.45 -12.60
C ILE A 208 -21.85 -1.04 -12.63
N ILE A 209 -20.54 -0.95 -12.88
CA ILE A 209 -19.81 0.33 -12.95
C ILE A 209 -20.35 1.22 -14.07
N LYS A 210 -20.71 0.67 -15.24
CA LYS A 210 -21.30 1.45 -16.35
C LYS A 210 -22.65 2.09 -16.02
N LYS A 211 -23.40 1.51 -15.08
CA LYS A 211 -24.75 1.95 -14.71
C LYS A 211 -24.76 2.92 -13.53
N GLN A 212 -23.65 3.07 -12.81
CA GLN A 212 -23.57 3.84 -11.57
C GLN A 212 -22.39 4.81 -11.62
N GLN A 213 -22.48 5.91 -10.89
CA GLN A 213 -21.35 6.82 -10.73
C GLN A 213 -20.40 6.29 -9.66
N ILE A 214 -19.12 6.57 -9.82
CA ILE A 214 -18.10 6.24 -8.83
C ILE A 214 -18.01 7.45 -7.89
N GLU A 215 -18.18 7.23 -6.59
CA GLU A 215 -18.04 8.29 -5.59
C GLU A 215 -16.57 8.56 -5.27
N SER A 216 -15.81 7.48 -5.06
CA SER A 216 -14.40 7.60 -4.70
C SER A 216 -13.60 6.35 -5.07
N ILE A 217 -12.30 6.54 -5.20
CA ILE A 217 -11.32 5.45 -5.28
C ILE A 217 -10.37 5.59 -4.10
N ARG A 218 -10.20 4.51 -3.34
CA ARG A 218 -9.22 4.44 -2.24
C ARG A 218 -8.10 3.52 -2.64
N LEU A 219 -6.88 4.03 -2.64
CA LEU A 219 -5.68 3.27 -2.95
C LEU A 219 -4.94 3.05 -1.64
N HIS A 220 -4.62 1.79 -1.37
CA HIS A 220 -3.97 1.38 -0.15
C HIS A 220 -2.58 0.87 -0.52
N PHE A 221 -1.57 1.55 0.00
CA PHE A 221 -0.16 1.17 -0.09
C PHE A 221 0.35 0.78 1.29
N PRO A 222 1.45 0.01 1.38
CA PRO A 222 2.01 -0.45 2.66
C PRO A 222 2.26 0.64 3.72
N LYS A 223 2.33 1.92 3.33
CA LYS A 223 2.62 3.06 4.22
C LYS A 223 1.79 4.32 3.92
N ARG A 224 0.81 4.24 3.00
CA ARG A 224 0.04 5.41 2.56
C ARG A 224 -1.32 4.98 2.04
N ASN A 225 -2.36 5.70 2.45
CA ASN A 225 -3.68 5.59 1.84
C ASN A 225 -3.95 6.87 1.06
N ILE A 226 -4.41 6.72 -0.17
CA ILE A 226 -4.77 7.83 -1.05
C ILE A 226 -6.27 7.71 -1.30
N THR A 227 -7.01 8.77 -1.01
CA THR A 227 -8.44 8.83 -1.33
C THR A 227 -8.64 9.85 -2.43
N VAL A 228 -9.23 9.42 -3.54
CA VAL A 228 -9.57 10.27 -4.66
C VAL A 228 -11.08 10.41 -4.71
N SER A 229 -11.57 11.63 -4.50
CA SER A 229 -12.97 11.98 -4.67
C SER A 229 -13.09 13.43 -5.20
N PRO A 230 -13.90 13.69 -6.23
CA PRO A 230 -14.63 12.69 -7.02
C PRO A 230 -13.69 11.87 -7.92
N ALA A 231 -14.02 10.60 -8.14
CA ALA A 231 -13.38 9.76 -9.14
C ALA A 231 -14.33 9.55 -10.33
N SER A 232 -13.79 9.38 -11.55
CA SER A 232 -14.62 9.20 -12.74
C SER A 232 -14.05 8.14 -13.68
N VAL A 233 -14.92 7.51 -14.46
CA VAL A 233 -14.51 6.60 -15.53
C VAL A 233 -14.22 7.40 -16.79
N GLU A 234 -13.05 7.19 -17.38
CA GLU A 234 -12.66 7.84 -18.65
C GLU A 234 -12.98 6.98 -19.87
N PHE A 235 -12.81 5.65 -19.79
CA PHE A 235 -12.96 4.76 -20.93
C PHE A 235 -13.16 3.29 -20.52
N TYR A 236 -13.62 2.52 -21.49
CA TYR A 236 -13.72 1.06 -21.43
C TYR A 236 -13.02 0.44 -22.63
N LEU A 237 -12.30 -0.65 -22.41
CA LEU A 237 -11.53 -1.34 -23.44
C LEU A 237 -11.74 -2.85 -23.33
N PRO A 238 -12.26 -3.52 -24.37
CA PRO A 238 -12.40 -4.98 -24.36
C PRO A 238 -11.04 -5.67 -24.47
N ILE A 239 -10.84 -6.83 -23.83
CA ILE A 239 -9.66 -7.66 -24.05
C ILE A 239 -10.01 -8.70 -25.13
N THR A 240 -9.42 -8.60 -26.32
CA THR A 240 -9.83 -9.41 -27.49
C THR A 240 -9.74 -10.92 -27.22
N GLN A 241 -8.73 -11.35 -26.47
CA GLN A 241 -8.51 -12.76 -26.15
C GLN A 241 -9.31 -13.25 -24.92
N LEU A 242 -9.95 -12.34 -24.17
CA LEU A 242 -10.79 -12.63 -23.01
C LEU A 242 -12.06 -11.78 -23.07
N PRO A 243 -13.04 -12.16 -23.91
CA PRO A 243 -14.23 -11.33 -24.14
C PRO A 243 -15.04 -11.09 -22.86
N GLU A 244 -14.97 -11.99 -21.87
CA GLU A 244 -15.62 -11.87 -20.56
C GLU A 244 -14.92 -10.90 -19.59
N VAL A 245 -13.76 -10.35 -19.96
CA VAL A 245 -13.00 -9.37 -19.18
C VAL A 245 -12.92 -8.04 -19.93
N GLU A 246 -13.12 -6.95 -19.20
CA GLU A 246 -13.03 -5.59 -19.73
C GLU A 246 -12.07 -4.75 -18.88
N ILE A 247 -11.30 -3.91 -19.55
CA ILE A 247 -10.48 -2.89 -18.91
C ILE A 247 -11.31 -1.63 -18.72
N ILE A 248 -11.26 -1.09 -17.50
CA ILE A 248 -11.92 0.15 -17.10
C ILE A 248 -10.83 1.14 -16.73
N GLY A 249 -10.85 2.34 -17.32
CA GLY A 249 -9.93 3.42 -17.01
C GLY A 249 -10.58 4.47 -16.11
N TYR A 250 -9.91 4.84 -15.03
CA TYR A 250 -10.36 5.83 -14.06
C TYR A 250 -9.45 7.05 -14.05
N SER A 251 -10.05 8.24 -13.96
CA SER A 251 -9.32 9.47 -13.71
C SER A 251 -9.05 9.65 -12.22
N LEU A 252 -7.79 9.95 -11.89
CA LEU A 252 -7.32 10.34 -10.57
C LEU A 252 -6.92 11.82 -10.50
N THR A 253 -7.38 12.65 -11.43
CA THR A 253 -6.99 14.08 -11.49
C THR A 253 -7.40 14.88 -10.25
N ALA A 254 -8.41 14.40 -9.50
CA ALA A 254 -8.87 15.01 -8.25
C ALA A 254 -7.99 14.66 -7.03
N ALA A 255 -6.98 13.80 -7.17
CA ALA A 255 -6.04 13.52 -6.09
C ALA A 255 -5.26 14.78 -5.68
N GLU A 256 -4.84 14.86 -4.42
CA GLU A 256 -3.96 15.94 -3.96
C GLU A 256 -2.61 15.90 -4.70
N GLU A 257 -1.95 17.05 -4.87
CA GLU A 257 -0.69 17.13 -5.63
C GLU A 257 0.41 16.25 -5.02
N GLU A 258 0.48 16.16 -3.68
CA GLU A 258 1.41 15.29 -2.98
C GLU A 258 1.10 13.80 -3.21
N ASP A 259 -0.18 13.43 -3.35
CA ASP A 259 -0.58 12.07 -3.70
C ASP A 259 -0.26 11.76 -5.16
N LYS A 260 -0.49 12.69 -6.10
CA LYS A 260 -0.07 12.55 -7.49
C LYS A 260 1.44 12.38 -7.61
N ARG A 261 2.20 13.15 -6.83
CA ARG A 261 3.66 13.04 -6.75
C ARG A 261 4.08 11.66 -6.23
N PHE A 262 3.48 11.20 -5.13
CA PHE A 262 3.74 9.87 -4.59
C PHE A 262 3.42 8.77 -5.63
N LEU A 263 2.29 8.86 -6.34
CA LEU A 263 1.93 7.91 -7.39
C LEU A 263 2.94 7.91 -8.54
N TYR A 264 3.38 9.09 -8.98
CA TYR A 264 4.42 9.23 -9.99
C TYR A 264 5.72 8.55 -9.55
N GLU A 265 6.20 8.83 -8.33
CA GLU A 265 7.43 8.25 -7.78
C GLU A 265 7.32 6.73 -7.64
N ASN A 266 6.16 6.17 -7.30
CA ASN A 266 5.95 4.73 -7.25
C ASN A 266 5.94 4.06 -8.64
N ILE A 267 5.50 4.76 -9.69
CA ILE A 267 5.54 4.25 -11.07
C ILE A 267 6.97 4.32 -11.66
N TYR A 268 7.76 5.30 -11.22
CA TYR A 268 9.09 5.58 -11.77
C TYR A 268 10.21 5.40 -10.75
N ARG A 269 10.10 4.49 -9.77
CA ARG A 269 11.12 4.30 -8.73
C ARG A 269 12.54 4.18 -9.29
N GLY A 270 12.72 3.44 -10.39
CA GLY A 270 14.02 3.30 -11.06
C GLY A 270 14.63 4.59 -11.65
N LYS A 271 13.91 5.72 -11.69
CA LYS A 271 14.47 7.04 -12.02
C LYS A 271 14.93 7.84 -10.80
N TYR A 272 14.43 7.48 -9.61
CA TYR A 272 14.65 8.21 -8.35
C TYR A 272 15.52 7.45 -7.35
N ASP A 273 15.77 6.16 -7.60
CA ASP A 273 16.79 5.40 -6.89
C ASP A 273 18.19 5.83 -7.40
N LEU A 274 18.73 6.88 -6.76
CA LEU A 274 20.15 7.26 -6.76
C LEU A 274 20.86 6.62 -5.57
#